data_AF-A0A3N4VXT0-F1
#
_entry.id   AF-A0A3N4VXT0-F1
#
_cell.length_a   1.000
_cell.length_b   1.000
_cell.length_c   1.000
_cell.angle_alpha   90.00
_cell.angle_beta   90.00
_cell.angle_gamma   90.00
#
_symmetry.space_group_name_H-M   'P 1'
#
loop_
_entity.id
_entity.type
_entity.pdbx_description
1 polymer ?
#
loop_
_entity_poly.entity_id
_entity_poly.type
_entity_poly.pdbx_seq_one_letter_code
_entity_poly.pdbx_strand_id
1 'polypeptide(L)'
;MKNLKISCVLAVICFSFFASTAMSKPIKTFDQAIEKVMQSVVKNKLTYLPLSCLSFIASDENAQSYSVDVLEKHNAKCGGDPTVAPRLMSYEVNKKAGTLCTDSIEWAKHLNATDPYDFSCRAIK
;
A
#
# COMPACT_ATOMS: atom_id res chain seq x y z
N MET A 1 -60.03 32.49 21.75
CA MET A 1 -59.63 31.35 22.60
C MET A 1 -58.50 30.57 21.91
N LYS A 2 -57.31 30.54 22.55
CA LYS A 2 -56.19 29.57 22.47
C LYS A 2 -55.44 29.42 21.12
N ASN A 3 -54.30 30.10 20.93
CA ASN A 3 -52.88 29.71 21.20
C ASN A 3 -52.23 28.94 20.02
N LEU A 4 -51.27 29.51 19.26
CA LEU A 4 -49.80 29.52 19.47
C LEU A 4 -49.22 28.08 19.54
N LYS A 5 -48.34 27.64 18.61
CA LYS A 5 -46.89 27.88 18.65
C LYS A 5 -46.17 27.64 17.30
N ILE A 6 -45.31 28.60 16.99
CA ILE A 6 -44.13 28.51 16.13
C ILE A 6 -43.12 27.52 16.73
N SER A 7 -42.47 26.69 15.91
CA SER A 7 -41.05 26.31 16.09
C SER A 7 -40.56 25.67 14.79
N CYS A 8 -39.74 26.37 13.99
CA CYS A 8 -38.29 26.26 14.02
C CYS A 8 -37.84 24.79 14.05
N VAL A 9 -37.35 24.27 12.92
CA VAL A 9 -35.94 23.87 12.71
C VAL A 9 -35.85 23.32 11.28
N LEU A 10 -35.49 24.18 10.31
CA LEU A 10 -34.79 23.70 9.12
C LEU A 10 -33.39 23.34 9.60
N ALA A 11 -33.19 22.07 9.96
CA ALA A 11 -31.88 21.54 10.29
C ALA A 11 -31.04 21.54 9.01
N VAL A 12 -30.21 22.57 8.85
CA VAL A 12 -29.07 22.56 7.94
C VAL A 12 -28.20 21.38 8.35
N ILE A 13 -28.32 20.26 7.63
CA ILE A 13 -27.40 19.13 7.75
C ILE A 13 -26.08 19.59 7.12
N CYS A 14 -25.30 20.35 7.89
CA CYS A 14 -23.86 20.43 7.72
C CYS A 14 -23.34 19.02 7.99
N PHE A 15 -23.31 18.19 6.95
CA PHE A 15 -22.55 16.95 6.93
C PHE A 15 -21.07 17.38 6.93
N SER A 16 -20.57 17.73 8.12
CA SER A 16 -19.16 17.97 8.38
C SER A 16 -18.44 16.68 7.98
N PHE A 17 -17.88 16.72 6.78
CA PHE A 17 -16.98 15.72 6.23
C PHE A 17 -15.73 15.74 7.12
N PHE A 18 -15.81 15.08 8.27
CA PHE A 18 -14.63 14.73 9.04
C PHE A 18 -13.83 13.80 8.14
N ALA A 19 -12.88 14.40 7.41
CA ALA A 19 -11.82 13.68 6.73
C ALA A 19 -10.98 13.03 7.84
N SER A 20 -11.42 11.86 8.29
CA SER A 20 -10.64 11.00 9.17
C SER A 20 -9.41 10.58 8.38
N THR A 21 -8.32 11.33 8.52
CA THR A 21 -6.99 10.83 8.14
C THR A 21 -6.69 9.70 9.11
N ALA A 22 -7.15 8.50 8.78
CA ALA A 22 -6.81 7.29 9.52
C ALA A 22 -5.29 7.12 9.43
N MET A 23 -4.56 7.64 10.42
CA MET A 23 -3.15 7.36 10.56
C MET A 23 -3.04 5.84 10.77
N SER A 24 -2.36 5.18 9.83
CA SER A 24 -2.05 3.77 9.97
C SER A 24 -1.32 3.56 11.29
N LYS A 25 -1.60 2.45 11.96
CA LYS A 25 -0.86 2.07 13.17
C LYS A 25 0.65 2.04 12.86
N PRO A 26 1.51 2.46 13.81
CA PRO A 26 2.95 2.35 13.64
C PRO A 26 3.36 0.90 13.33
N ILE A 27 4.27 0.73 12.39
CA ILE A 27 4.88 -0.55 12.01
C ILE A 27 6.13 -0.73 12.86
N LYS A 28 6.15 -1.81 13.64
CA LYS A 28 7.19 -2.09 14.63
C LYS A 28 8.04 -3.32 14.33
N THR A 29 7.65 -4.10 13.32
CA THR A 29 8.32 -5.34 12.93
C THR A 29 8.30 -5.53 11.43
N PHE A 30 9.22 -6.34 10.91
CA PHE A 30 9.20 -6.77 9.51
C PHE A 30 7.92 -7.53 9.15
N ASP A 31 7.37 -8.37 10.04
CA ASP A 31 6.13 -9.09 9.76
C ASP A 31 4.96 -8.13 9.47
N GLN A 32 4.86 -7.05 10.24
CA GLN A 32 3.85 -6.01 10.01
C GLN A 32 4.11 -5.26 8.71
N ALA A 33 5.38 -5.02 8.36
CA ALA A 33 5.76 -4.39 7.09
C ALA A 33 5.41 -5.29 5.90
N ILE A 34 5.73 -6.59 5.98
CA ILE A 34 5.43 -7.59 4.96
C ILE A 34 3.93 -7.73 4.77
N GLU A 35 3.14 -7.81 5.85
CA GLU A 35 1.68 -7.86 5.75
C GLU A 35 1.13 -6.63 5.03
N LYS A 36 1.65 -5.44 5.35
CA LYS A 36 1.25 -4.18 4.72
C LYS A 36 1.59 -4.15 3.23
N VAL A 37 2.78 -4.64 2.86
CA VAL A 37 3.23 -4.75 1.46
C VAL A 37 2.38 -5.75 0.69
N MET A 38 2.12 -6.93 1.25
CA MET A 38 1.25 -7.94 0.66
C MET A 38 -0.15 -7.38 0.36
N GLN A 39 -0.75 -6.66 1.32
CA GLN A 39 -2.04 -5.99 1.13
C GLN A 39 -1.99 -4.95 0.01
N SER A 40 -0.91 -4.18 -0.08
CA SER A 40 -0.71 -3.16 -1.13
C SER A 40 -0.60 -3.78 -2.52
N VAL A 41 0.19 -4.84 -2.68
CA VAL A 41 0.35 -5.55 -3.96
C VAL A 41 -0.99 -6.05 -4.48
N VAL A 42 -1.80 -6.67 -3.62
CA VAL A 42 -3.14 -7.16 -4.00
C VAL A 42 -4.10 -6.01 -4.31
N LYS A 43 -4.19 -5.02 -3.40
CA LYS A 43 -5.13 -3.90 -3.54
C LYS A 43 -4.90 -3.13 -4.84
N ASN A 44 -3.63 -2.89 -5.18
CA ASN A 44 -3.23 -2.08 -6.32
C ASN A 44 -2.94 -2.91 -7.57
N LYS A 45 -3.04 -4.25 -7.51
CA LYS A 45 -2.82 -5.17 -8.64
C LYS A 45 -1.46 -4.96 -9.32
N LEU A 46 -0.39 -4.85 -8.53
CA LEU A 46 0.95 -4.50 -9.03
C LEU A 46 1.67 -5.64 -9.78
N THR A 47 1.05 -6.81 -9.86
CA THR A 47 1.51 -7.96 -10.65
C THR A 47 0.32 -8.83 -11.02
N TYR A 48 0.44 -9.59 -12.10
CA TYR A 48 -0.52 -10.61 -12.51
C TYR A 48 -0.32 -11.95 -11.78
N LEU A 49 0.82 -12.12 -11.11
CA LEU A 49 1.12 -13.35 -10.38
C LEU A 49 0.23 -13.48 -9.14
N PRO A 50 -0.26 -14.68 -8.81
CA PRO A 50 -0.99 -14.91 -7.58
C PRO A 50 -0.03 -14.77 -6.39
N LEU A 51 -0.55 -14.31 -5.23
CA LEU A 51 0.24 -14.17 -3.99
C LEU A 51 1.06 -15.43 -3.63
N SER A 52 0.54 -16.62 -3.90
CA SER A 52 1.24 -17.88 -3.60
C SER A 52 2.52 -18.11 -4.43
N CYS A 53 2.68 -17.34 -5.51
CA CYS A 53 3.85 -17.32 -6.38
C CYS A 53 4.73 -16.08 -6.17
N LEU A 54 4.52 -15.37 -5.06
CA LEU A 54 5.37 -14.28 -4.63
C LEU A 54 6.11 -14.68 -3.35
N SER A 55 7.32 -14.15 -3.20
CA SER A 55 8.09 -14.17 -1.97
C SER A 55 8.29 -12.74 -1.49
N PHE A 56 8.10 -12.51 -0.19
CA PHE A 56 8.30 -11.22 0.46
C PHE A 56 9.49 -11.34 1.40
N ILE A 57 10.55 -10.57 1.15
CA ILE A 57 11.81 -10.69 1.87
C ILE A 57 12.08 -9.36 2.58
N ALA A 58 12.33 -9.42 3.89
CA ALA A 58 12.91 -8.32 4.64
C ALA A 58 14.33 -8.06 4.10
N SER A 59 14.54 -6.94 3.42
CA SER A 59 15.80 -6.66 2.73
C SER A 59 16.71 -5.71 3.51
N ASP A 60 16.15 -4.69 4.16
CA ASP A 60 16.91 -3.71 4.94
C ASP A 60 16.02 -2.99 5.98
N GLU A 61 16.64 -2.31 6.94
CA GLU A 61 16.00 -1.46 7.94
C GLU A 61 16.87 -0.26 8.27
N ASN A 62 16.26 0.93 8.32
CA ASN A 62 16.88 2.12 8.89
C ASN A 62 16.01 2.69 10.02
N ALA A 63 16.37 3.84 10.59
CA ALA A 63 15.63 4.41 11.72
C ALA A 63 14.17 4.81 11.37
N GLN A 64 13.84 5.00 10.10
CA GLN A 64 12.56 5.54 9.62
C GLN A 64 11.71 4.51 8.87
N SER A 65 12.33 3.51 8.23
CA SER A 65 11.62 2.56 7.37
C SER A 65 12.13 1.11 7.49
N TYR A 66 11.25 0.19 7.12
CA TYR A 66 11.58 -1.18 6.72
C TYR A 66 11.59 -1.25 5.20
N SER A 67 12.55 -1.99 4.63
CA SER A 67 12.58 -2.32 3.21
C SER A 67 12.11 -3.76 3.01
N VAL A 68 11.21 -3.96 2.05
CA VAL A 68 10.68 -5.28 1.70
C VAL A 68 10.74 -5.46 0.20
N ASP A 69 11.39 -6.53 -0.23
CA ASP A 69 11.48 -6.91 -1.63
C ASP A 69 10.38 -7.93 -1.95
N VAL A 70 9.75 -7.76 -3.12
CA VAL A 70 8.79 -8.72 -3.68
C VAL A 70 9.46 -9.40 -4.86
N LEU A 71 9.60 -10.72 -4.75
CA LEU A 71 10.25 -11.56 -5.76
C LEU A 71 9.26 -12.57 -6.31
N GLU A 72 9.51 -13.04 -7.52
CA GLU A 72 8.86 -14.25 -8.02
C GLU A 72 9.33 -15.46 -7.21
N LYS A 73 8.38 -16.35 -6.90
CA LYS A 73 8.68 -17.65 -6.32
C LYS A 73 8.70 -18.70 -7.43
N HIS A 74 9.87 -19.18 -7.81
CA HIS A 74 10.00 -20.25 -8.80
C HIS A 74 9.92 -21.63 -8.15
N ASN A 75 9.10 -22.51 -8.75
CA ASN A 75 8.97 -23.93 -8.40
C ASN A 75 8.03 -24.61 -9.41
N ALA A 76 7.81 -25.92 -9.25
CA ALA A 76 6.94 -26.70 -10.14
C ALA A 76 5.51 -26.14 -10.31
N LYS A 77 4.95 -25.45 -9.31
CA LYS A 77 3.60 -24.85 -9.38
C LYS A 77 3.60 -23.47 -10.04
N CYS A 78 4.63 -22.67 -9.78
CA CYS A 78 4.69 -21.27 -10.20
C CYS A 78 5.50 -21.06 -11.50
N GLY A 79 6.20 -22.08 -11.97
CA GLY A 79 7.10 -22.00 -13.12
C GLY A 79 8.45 -21.38 -12.76
N GLY A 80 9.25 -21.12 -13.80
CA GLY A 80 10.58 -20.50 -13.68
C GLY A 80 11.70 -21.46 -13.25
N ASP A 81 12.93 -20.95 -13.31
CA ASP A 81 14.12 -21.67 -12.85
C ASP A 81 14.19 -21.62 -11.31
N PRO A 82 14.15 -22.77 -10.60
CA PRO A 82 14.16 -22.81 -9.14
C PRO A 82 15.46 -22.28 -8.51
N THR A 83 16.51 -22.07 -9.30
CA THR A 83 17.78 -21.48 -8.84
C THR A 83 17.81 -19.95 -8.94
N VAL A 84 16.76 -19.35 -9.52
CA VAL A 84 16.64 -17.90 -9.73
C VAL A 84 15.40 -17.39 -9.00
N ALA A 85 15.50 -16.23 -8.37
CA ALA A 85 14.37 -15.51 -7.78
C ALA A 85 14.36 -14.06 -8.33
N PRO A 86 13.75 -13.81 -9.50
CA PRO A 86 13.66 -12.47 -10.06
C PRO A 86 12.94 -11.53 -9.10
N ARG A 87 13.55 -10.36 -8.85
CA ARG A 87 12.89 -9.27 -8.11
C ARG A 87 11.88 -8.57 -9.01
N LEU A 88 10.68 -8.36 -8.50
CA LEU A 88 9.63 -7.62 -9.19
C LEU A 88 9.62 -6.14 -8.81
N MET A 89 9.75 -5.84 -7.50
CA MET A 89 9.75 -4.49 -6.94
C MET A 89 10.23 -4.52 -5.48
N SER A 90 10.57 -3.38 -4.92
CA SER A 90 10.77 -3.15 -3.50
C SER A 90 9.77 -2.13 -2.97
N TYR A 91 9.63 -2.16 -1.66
CA TYR A 91 8.87 -1.20 -0.90
C TYR A 91 9.74 -0.59 0.19
N GLU A 92 9.51 0.69 0.44
CA GLU A 92 9.85 1.29 1.73
C GLU A 92 8.57 1.48 2.54
N VAL A 93 8.58 0.98 3.77
CA VAL A 93 7.47 1.05 4.72
C VAL A 93 7.86 1.98 5.86
N ASN A 94 7.22 3.14 5.95
CA ASN A 94 7.50 4.09 7.02
C ASN A 94 7.03 3.53 8.38
N LYS A 95 7.93 3.43 9.36
CA LYS A 95 7.64 2.86 10.68
C LYS A 95 6.60 3.65 11.47
N LYS A 96 6.62 4.98 11.37
CA LYS A 96 5.74 5.84 12.16
C LYS A 96 4.36 5.96 11.54
N ALA A 97 4.30 6.21 10.24
CA ALA A 97 3.08 6.55 9.52
C ALA A 97 2.45 5.36 8.79
N GLY A 98 3.17 4.24 8.62
CA GLY A 98 2.72 3.07 7.85
C GLY A 98 2.48 3.35 6.36
N THR A 99 2.97 4.48 5.85
CA THR A 99 2.90 4.85 4.45
C THR A 99 3.91 4.04 3.63
N LEU A 100 3.57 3.82 2.37
CA LEU A 100 4.33 3.00 1.45
C LEU A 100 4.84 3.85 0.27
N CYS A 101 6.06 3.60 -0.18
CA CYS A 101 6.43 3.85 -1.56
C CYS A 101 6.97 2.56 -2.18
N THR A 102 6.91 2.46 -3.51
CA THR A 102 7.43 1.33 -4.26
C THR A 102 8.03 1.79 -5.58
N ASP A 103 9.02 1.05 -6.08
CA ASP A 103 9.59 1.23 -7.42
C ASP A 103 8.90 0.36 -8.48
N SER A 104 7.72 -0.19 -8.17
CA SER A 104 6.92 -0.98 -9.10
C SER A 104 6.71 -0.25 -10.43
N ILE A 105 7.09 -0.92 -11.52
CA ILE A 105 6.83 -0.46 -12.88
C ILE A 105 5.33 -0.27 -13.12
N GLU A 106 4.50 -1.19 -12.64
CA GLU A 106 3.04 -1.11 -12.79
C GLU A 106 2.45 0.09 -12.04
N TRP A 107 2.99 0.41 -10.86
CA TRP A 107 2.60 1.62 -10.15
C TRP A 107 3.08 2.89 -10.87
N ALA A 108 4.30 2.90 -11.38
CA ALA A 108 4.83 4.03 -12.15
C ALA A 108 4.00 4.28 -13.43
N LYS A 109 3.59 3.22 -14.14
CA LYS A 109 2.65 3.30 -15.27
C LYS A 109 1.29 3.84 -14.86
N HIS A 110 0.73 3.38 -13.74
CA HIS A 110 -0.54 3.89 -13.22
C HIS A 110 -0.50 5.40 -12.96
N LEU A 111 0.65 5.91 -12.53
CA LEU A 111 0.89 7.33 -12.31
C LEU A 111 1.23 8.12 -13.58
N ASN A 112 1.31 7.47 -14.75
CA ASN A 112 1.81 8.04 -16.01
C ASN A 112 3.20 8.67 -15.86
N ALA A 113 4.12 8.00 -15.16
CA ALA A 113 5.50 8.44 -15.05
C ALA A 113 6.18 8.56 -16.42
N THR A 114 7.03 9.57 -16.61
CA THR A 114 7.79 9.77 -17.85
C THR A 114 8.65 8.56 -18.21
N ASP A 115 9.28 7.97 -17.20
CA ASP A 115 10.02 6.72 -17.32
C ASP A 115 9.58 5.76 -16.19
N PRO A 116 8.78 4.73 -16.50
CA PRO A 116 8.37 3.74 -15.51
C PRO A 116 9.48 2.74 -15.15
N TYR A 117 10.64 2.80 -15.80
CA TYR A 117 11.80 1.94 -15.55
C TYR A 117 12.95 2.68 -14.82
N ASP A 118 12.69 3.88 -14.31
CA ASP A 118 13.65 4.61 -13.49
C ASP A 118 13.80 4.05 -12.07
N PHE A 119 12.95 3.08 -11.70
CA PHE A 119 12.89 2.40 -10.40
C PHE A 119 12.87 3.37 -9.20
N SER A 120 12.30 4.57 -9.39
CA SER A 120 12.15 5.52 -8.30
C SER A 120 11.07 5.05 -7.32
N CYS A 121 11.32 5.17 -6.02
CA CYS A 121 10.29 4.87 -5.00
C CYS A 121 9.17 5.92 -5.06
N ARG A 122 7.98 5.51 -5.52
CA ARG A 122 6.80 6.36 -5.68
C ARG A 122 5.75 6.01 -4.62
N ALA A 123 5.22 7.03 -3.95
CA ALA A 123 4.25 6.85 -2.88
C ALA A 123 2.97 6.13 -3.37
N ILE A 124 2.49 5.16 -2.61
CA ILE A 124 1.16 4.55 -2.77
C ILE A 124 0.12 5.45 -2.09
N LYS A 125 -0.98 5.74 -2.79
CA LYS A 125 -2.08 6.58 -2.30
C LYS A 125 -3.35 5.77 -2.03
#